data_AF-A0A6A5ACA1-F1
#
_entry.id   AF-A0A6A5ACA1-F1
#
_cell.length_a   1.000
_cell.length_b   1.000
_cell.length_c   1.000
_cell.angle_alpha   90.00
_cell.angle_beta   90.00
_cell.angle_gamma   90.00
#
_symmetry.space_group_name_H-M   'P 1'
#
loop_
_entity.id
_entity.type
_entity.pdbx_description
1 polymer ?
#
loop_
_entity_poly.entity_id
_entity_poly.type
_entity_poly.pdbx_seq_one_letter_code
_entity_poly.pdbx_strand_id
1 'polypeptide(L)'
;MDSNELKQVEMLCTALYQSSNEMERSMAQQSILALQSSAEHIPRCQYILDNSTCMYALLVASTSLTKLISTHWNNFTPSQRIDIRNYVLAYLAQKGPNLE
;
A
#
# COMPACT_ATOMS: atom_id res chain seq x y z
N MET A 1 3.97 -11.40 3.08
CA MET A 1 5.05 -10.65 2.42
C MET A 1 6.31 -10.82 3.24
N ASP A 2 7.44 -11.11 2.60
CA ASP A 2 8.74 -11.18 3.28
C ASP A 2 9.59 -9.92 3.03
N SER A 3 10.78 -9.84 3.63
CA SER A 3 11.67 -8.68 3.50
C SER A 3 12.19 -8.48 2.06
N ASN A 4 12.35 -9.53 1.27
CA ASN A 4 12.83 -9.42 -0.11
C ASN A 4 11.71 -8.90 -1.01
N GLU A 5 10.49 -9.39 -0.83
CA GLU A 5 9.31 -8.88 -1.51
C GLU A 5 9.06 -7.40 -1.17
N LEU A 6 9.27 -6.99 0.09
CA LEU A 6 9.17 -5.58 0.48
C LEU A 6 10.17 -4.71 -0.29
N LYS A 7 11.46 -5.09 -0.30
CA LYS A 7 12.50 -4.36 -1.05
C LYS A 7 12.17 -4.25 -2.54
N GLN A 8 11.62 -5.31 -3.12
CA GLN A 8 11.20 -5.29 -4.52
C GLN A 8 10.07 -4.27 -4.76
N VAL A 9 9.08 -4.23 -3.87
CA VAL A 9 8.00 -3.23 -3.96
C VAL A 9 8.56 -1.81 -3.83
N GLU A 10 9.50 -1.57 -2.92
CA GLU A 10 10.15 -0.26 -2.74
C GLU A 10 10.92 0.19 -3.98
N MET A 11 11.66 -0.73 -4.62
CA MET A 11 12.35 -0.45 -5.88
C MET A 11 11.38 -0.11 -7.01
N LEU A 12 10.29 -0.88 -7.15
CA LEU A 12 9.26 -0.62 -8.16
C LEU A 12 8.56 0.72 -7.92
N CYS A 13 8.20 1.04 -6.68
CA CYS A 13 7.60 2.33 -6.35
C CYS A 13 8.56 3.48 -6.67
N THR A 14 9.85 3.33 -6.35
CA THR A 14 10.86 4.35 -6.69
C THR A 14 10.99 4.52 -8.21
N ALA A 15 11.07 3.42 -8.96
CA ALA A 15 11.12 3.46 -10.42
C ALA A 15 9.88 4.11 -11.05
N LEU A 16 8.69 3.92 -10.47
CA LEU A 16 7.46 4.55 -10.94
C LEU A 16 7.58 6.10 -10.96
N TYR A 17 8.17 6.68 -9.91
CA TYR A 17 8.23 8.13 -9.75
C TYR A 17 9.54 8.77 -10.26
N GLN A 18 10.63 8.01 -10.33
CA GLN A 18 11.96 8.55 -10.61
C GLN A 18 12.60 8.03 -11.92
N SER A 19 12.14 6.92 -12.51
CA SER A 19 12.79 6.38 -13.70
C SER A 19 12.48 7.24 -14.94
N SER A 20 13.54 7.59 -15.68
CA SER A 20 13.46 8.20 -17.02
C SER A 20 13.20 7.18 -18.12
N ASN A 21 13.29 5.87 -17.81
CA ASN A 21 13.02 4.79 -18.75
C ASN A 21 11.53 4.43 -18.72
N GLU A 22 10.84 4.65 -19.83
CA GLU A 22 9.41 4.40 -19.95
C GLU A 22 9.04 2.92 -19.72
N MET A 23 9.89 1.99 -20.14
CA MET A 23 9.63 0.56 -19.96
C MET A 23 9.67 0.16 -18.49
N GLU A 24 10.66 0.64 -17.74
CA GLU A 24 10.77 0.40 -16.30
C GLU A 24 9.59 1.02 -15.54
N ARG A 25 9.22 2.25 -15.88
CA ARG A 25 8.07 2.93 -15.28
C ARG A 25 6.76 2.17 -15.54
N SER A 26 6.57 1.65 -16.75
CA SER A 26 5.40 0.86 -17.12
C SER A 26 5.32 -0.47 -16.35
N MET A 27 6.44 -1.18 -16.21
CA MET A 27 6.51 -2.41 -15.42
C MET A 27 6.21 -2.17 -13.94
N ALA A 28 6.75 -1.07 -13.38
CA ALA A 28 6.44 -0.64 -12.02
C ALA A 28 4.95 -0.33 -11.84
N GLN A 29 4.36 0.42 -12.78
CA GLN A 29 2.94 0.76 -12.75
C GLN A 29 2.06 -0.50 -12.79
N GLN A 30 2.38 -1.48 -13.63
CA GLN A 30 1.60 -2.71 -13.73
C GLN A 30 1.62 -3.51 -12.42
N SER A 31 2.77 -3.55 -11.75
CA SER A 31 2.91 -4.19 -10.44
C SER A 31 2.06 -3.50 -9.37
N ILE A 32 1.94 -2.18 -9.43
CA ILE A 32 1.12 -1.39 -8.50
C ILE A 32 -0.37 -1.57 -8.79
N LEU A 33 -0.77 -1.64 -10.06
CA LEU A 33 -2.16 -1.94 -10.43
C LEU A 33 -2.59 -3.31 -9.90
N ALA A 34 -1.69 -4.31 -9.91
CA ALA A 34 -1.97 -5.62 -9.33
C ALA A 34 -2.30 -5.51 -7.83
N LEU A 35 -1.57 -4.68 -7.07
CA LEU A 35 -1.84 -4.43 -5.65
C LEU A 35 -3.25 -3.85 -5.39
N GLN A 36 -3.86 -3.20 -6.38
CA GLN A 36 -5.19 -2.57 -6.26
C GLN A 36 -6.33 -3.44 -6.82
N SER A 37 -6.04 -4.63 -7.31
CA SER A 37 -7.00 -5.43 -8.09
C SER A 37 -8.03 -6.19 -7.26
N SER A 38 -7.73 -6.45 -5.97
CA SER A 38 -8.57 -7.27 -5.09
C SER A 38 -8.40 -6.88 -3.62
N ALA A 39 -9.47 -7.00 -2.84
CA ALA A 39 -9.44 -6.80 -1.38
C ALA A 39 -8.48 -7.75 -0.66
N GLU A 40 -8.11 -8.88 -1.27
CA GLU A 40 -7.10 -9.82 -0.75
C GLU A 40 -5.70 -9.18 -0.61
N HIS A 41 -5.46 -8.06 -1.27
CA HIS A 41 -4.20 -7.32 -1.17
C HIS A 41 -4.16 -6.31 0.00
N ILE A 42 -5.24 -6.17 0.77
CA ILE A 42 -5.28 -5.30 1.96
C ILE A 42 -4.15 -5.65 2.95
N PRO A 43 -3.94 -6.91 3.36
CA PRO A 43 -2.85 -7.27 4.28
C PRO A 43 -1.47 -6.91 3.74
N ARG A 44 -1.29 -6.95 2.41
CA ARG A 44 -0.02 -6.54 1.78
C ARG A 44 0.20 -5.04 1.86
N CYS A 45 -0.85 -4.23 1.65
CA CYS A 45 -0.77 -2.78 1.83
C CYS A 45 -0.45 -2.44 3.30
N GLN A 46 -1.09 -3.11 4.25
CA GLN A 46 -0.83 -2.91 5.68
C GLN A 46 0.62 -3.26 6.04
N TYR A 47 1.13 -4.39 5.57
CA TYR A 47 2.53 -4.76 5.79
C TYR A 47 3.51 -3.69 5.26
N ILE A 48 3.28 -3.15 4.05
CA ILE A 48 4.14 -2.08 3.50
C ILE A 48 4.12 -0.86 4.41
N LEU A 49 2.93 -0.43 4.85
CA LEU A 49 2.77 0.71 5.75
C LEU A 49 3.50 0.49 7.08
N ASP A 50 3.40 -0.71 7.66
CA ASP A 50 4.00 -1.00 8.96
C ASP A 50 5.54 -1.05 8.92
N ASN A 51 6.12 -1.51 7.80
CA ASN A 51 7.53 -1.90 7.72
C ASN A 51 8.39 -1.04 6.78
N SER A 52 7.81 -0.31 5.83
CA SER A 52 8.59 0.49 4.88
C SER A 52 8.95 1.86 5.44
N THR A 53 10.14 2.34 5.07
CA THR A 53 10.53 3.75 5.22
C THR A 53 10.64 4.47 3.88
N CYS A 54 10.33 3.78 2.76
CA CYS A 54 10.33 4.37 1.43
C CYS A 54 9.05 5.18 1.21
N MET A 55 9.17 6.50 1.05
CA MET A 55 8.01 7.41 0.90
C MET A 55 7.11 7.02 -0.28
N TYR A 56 7.68 6.61 -1.42
CA TYR A 56 6.88 6.17 -2.57
C TYR A 56 6.11 4.87 -2.29
N ALA A 57 6.71 3.93 -1.55
CA ALA A 57 6.02 2.71 -1.16
C ALA A 57 4.88 3.00 -0.19
N LEU A 58 5.09 3.90 0.78
CA LEU A 58 4.06 4.37 1.71
C LEU A 58 2.91 5.09 0.98
N LEU A 59 3.23 5.96 0.00
CA LEU A 59 2.25 6.64 -0.83
C LEU A 59 1.41 5.65 -1.63
N VAL A 60 2.05 4.69 -2.30
CA VAL A 60 1.38 3.68 -3.10
C VAL A 60 0.51 2.77 -2.22
N ALA A 61 1.02 2.30 -1.09
CA ALA A 61 0.30 1.43 -0.18
C ALA A 61 -0.91 2.13 0.46
N SER A 62 -0.76 3.38 0.90
CA SER A 62 -1.87 4.16 1.47
C SER A 62 -2.96 4.46 0.43
N THR A 63 -2.57 4.84 -0.79
CA THR A 63 -3.50 5.07 -1.91
C THR A 63 -4.24 3.79 -2.28
N SER A 64 -3.51 2.67 -2.38
CA SER A 64 -4.08 1.36 -2.73
C SER A 64 -5.03 0.86 -1.65
N LEU A 65 -4.64 0.96 -0.37
CA LEU A 65 -5.47 0.59 0.76
C LEU A 65 -6.78 1.41 0.78
N THR A 66 -6.69 2.73 0.59
CA THR A 66 -7.85 3.63 0.52
C THR A 66 -8.81 3.20 -0.59
N LYS A 67 -8.27 2.93 -1.79
CA LYS A 67 -9.07 2.48 -2.94
C LYS A 67 -9.74 1.13 -2.67
N LEU A 68 -9.00 0.13 -2.18
CA LEU A 68 -9.51 -1.21 -1.88
C LEU A 68 -10.63 -1.16 -0.84
N ILE A 69 -10.42 -0.44 0.28
CA ILE A 69 -11.42 -0.31 1.34
C ILE A 69 -12.68 0.38 0.80
N SER A 70 -12.52 1.50 0.09
CA SER A 70 -13.66 2.28 -0.42
C SER A 70 -14.45 1.50 -1.48
N THR A 71 -13.77 0.75 -2.35
CA THR A 71 -14.39 -0.02 -3.42
C THR A 71 -15.16 -1.23 -2.87
N HIS A 72 -14.60 -1.90 -1.85
CA HIS A 72 -15.17 -3.13 -1.31
C HIS A 72 -15.89 -2.95 0.03
N TRP A 73 -16.17 -1.71 0.46
CA TRP A 73 -16.70 -1.40 1.79
C TRP A 73 -17.95 -2.22 2.15
N ASN A 74 -18.85 -2.34 1.18
CA ASN A 74 -20.11 -3.06 1.34
C ASN A 74 -19.94 -4.59 1.44
N ASN A 75 -18.79 -5.13 1.04
CA ASN A 75 -18.48 -6.55 1.09
C ASN A 75 -17.89 -6.97 2.44
N PHE A 76 -17.43 -6.02 3.26
CA PHE A 76 -16.91 -6.32 4.59
C PHE A 76 -18.03 -6.49 5.61
N THR A 77 -17.88 -7.50 6.47
CA THR A 77 -18.70 -7.69 7.66
C THR A 77 -18.52 -6.51 8.64
N PRO A 78 -19.47 -6.27 9.56
CA PRO A 78 -19.32 -5.24 10.58
C PRO A 78 -18.03 -5.36 11.40
N SER A 79 -17.59 -6.58 11.75
CA SER A 79 -16.34 -6.81 12.47
C SER A 79 -15.12 -6.36 11.65
N GLN A 80 -15.05 -6.77 10.38
CA GLN A 80 -13.95 -6.37 9.50
C GLN A 80 -13.86 -4.85 9.32
N ARG A 81 -15.01 -4.15 9.27
CA ARG A 81 -15.04 -2.67 9.22
C ARG A 81 -14.46 -2.04 10.49
N ILE A 82 -14.73 -2.63 11.65
CA ILE A 82 -14.16 -2.19 12.93
C ILE A 82 -12.65 -2.42 12.93
N ASP A 83 -12.19 -3.59 12.47
CA ASP A 83 -10.76 -3.93 12.40
C ASP A 83 -10.01 -2.98 11.47
N ILE A 84 -10.56 -2.70 10.28
CA ILE A 84 -10.02 -1.73 9.32
C ILE A 84 -9.92 -0.34 9.95
N ARG A 85 -10.99 0.14 10.60
CA ARG A 85 -11.00 1.45 11.29
C ARG A 85 -9.91 1.51 12.36
N ASN A 86 -9.85 0.48 13.21
CA ASN A 86 -8.88 0.42 14.31
C ASN A 86 -7.45 0.43 13.78
N TYR A 87 -7.18 -0.34 12.71
CA TYR A 87 -5.87 -0.35 12.05
C TYR A 87 -5.50 1.05 11.55
N VAL A 88 -6.37 1.71 10.76
CA VAL A 88 -6.06 3.03 10.17
C VAL A 88 -5.81 4.07 11.26
N LEU A 89 -6.66 4.11 12.29
CA LEU A 89 -6.49 5.05 13.40
C LEU A 89 -5.21 4.77 14.21
N ALA A 90 -4.90 3.49 14.48
CA ALA A 90 -3.68 3.12 15.19
C ALA A 90 -2.43 3.48 14.38
N TYR A 91 -2.44 3.21 13.08
CA TYR A 91 -1.35 3.56 12.17
C TYR A 91 -1.09 5.07 12.17
N LEU A 92 -2.14 5.88 11.99
CA LEU A 92 -2.01 7.34 12.01
C LEU A 92 -1.56 7.87 13.37
N ALA A 93 -2.03 7.28 14.48
CA ALA A 93 -1.60 7.69 15.81
C ALA A 93 -0.12 7.40 16.08
N GLN A 94 0.40 6.27 15.58
CA GLN A 94 1.78 5.84 15.86
C GLN A 94 2.79 6.39 14.86
N LYS A 95 2.46 6.38 13.57
CA LYS A 95 3.38 6.71 12.47
C LYS A 95 3.12 8.09 11.90
N GLY A 96 1.87 8.58 11.94
CA GLY A 96 1.45 9.86 11.38
C GLY A 96 2.31 11.06 11.81
N PRO A 97 2.70 11.22 13.09
CA PRO A 97 3.56 12.32 13.52
C PRO A 97 4.96 12.33 12.90
N ASN A 98 5.42 11.22 12.31
CA ASN A 98 6.74 11.06 11.72
C ASN A 98 6.68 10.91 10.19
N LEU A 99 5.52 11.14 9.56
CA LEU A 99 5.39 11.18 8.10
C LEU A 99 5.72 12.60 7.64
N GLU A 100 7.00 12.84 7.33
CA GLU A 100 7.51 14.08 6.72
C GLU A 100 7.81 13.88 5.23
#